data_AF-A0A9N9IDG0-F1
#
_entry.id   AF-A0A9N9IDG0-F1
#
_cell.length_a   1.000
_cell.length_b   1.000
_cell.length_c   1.000
_cell.angle_alpha   90.00
_cell.angle_beta   90.00
_cell.angle_gamma   90.00
#
_symmetry.space_group_name_H-M   'P 1'
#
loop_
_entity.id
_entity.type
_entity.pdbx_description
1 polymer ?
#
loop_
_entity_poly.entity_id
_entity_poly.type
_entity_poly.pdbx_seq_one_letter_code
_entity_poly.pdbx_strand_id
1 'polypeptide(L)'
;MEQIFCSFCYARNNRVESIFEERWAALLQEYPDTTSYLQRYLYPCREAWLEYTIERLLAKESKFIKLNETIGKLPVSQDEDYHNHYFKEVDISYQYFLTLAILKLQRHEMNHSMHYQYHLSNLEYELKQQVTVESPRG
;
A
#
# COMPACT_ATOMS: atom_id res chain seq x y z
N MET A 1 -41.77 7.78 -2.15
CA MET A 1 -40.88 7.06 -3.07
C MET A 1 -39.41 7.30 -2.75
N GLU A 2 -38.91 8.55 -2.64
CA GLU A 2 -37.50 8.82 -2.30
C GLU A 2 -37.04 8.22 -0.96
N GLN A 3 -37.86 8.32 0.10
CA GLN A 3 -37.51 7.77 1.42
C GLN A 3 -37.30 6.24 1.40
N ILE A 4 -38.18 5.52 0.70
CA ILE A 4 -38.10 4.06 0.56
C ILE A 4 -36.80 3.67 -0.19
N PHE A 5 -36.44 4.43 -1.23
CA PHE A 5 -35.22 4.21 -1.99
C PHE A 5 -33.96 4.50 -1.15
N CYS A 6 -33.96 5.58 -0.35
CA CYS A 6 -32.87 5.87 0.57
C CYS A 6 -32.69 4.76 1.62
N SER A 7 -33.78 4.27 2.22
CA SER A 7 -33.74 3.17 3.18
C SER A 7 -33.27 1.86 2.54
N PHE A 8 -33.68 1.59 1.29
CA PHE A 8 -33.16 0.47 0.51
C PHE A 8 -31.65 0.60 0.25
N CYS A 9 -31.17 1.76 -0.20
CA CYS A 9 -29.74 2.00 -0.43
C CYS A 9 -28.93 1.85 0.87
N TYR A 10 -29.48 2.29 2.01
CA TYR A 10 -28.84 2.13 3.31
C TYR A 10 -28.75 0.66 3.76
N ALA A 11 -29.80 -0.14 3.52
CA ALA A 11 -29.78 -1.58 3.77
C ALA A 11 -28.78 -2.30 2.85
N ARG A 12 -28.83 -1.99 1.54
CA ARG A 12 -27.97 -2.56 0.49
C ARG A 12 -26.49 -2.27 0.68
N ASN A 13 -26.12 -1.10 1.19
CA ASN A 13 -24.71 -0.72 1.35
C ASN A 13 -23.98 -1.49 2.48
N ASN A 14 -24.65 -2.43 3.16
CA ASN A 14 -23.98 -3.34 4.08
C ASN A 14 -23.19 -4.39 3.31
N ARG A 15 -21.99 -4.71 3.81
CA ARG A 15 -21.07 -5.66 3.16
C ARG A 15 -21.37 -7.13 3.50
N VAL A 16 -22.47 -7.40 4.18
CA VAL A 16 -22.82 -8.71 4.74
C VAL A 16 -24.28 -9.02 4.39
N GLU A 17 -24.49 -10.16 3.73
CA GLU A 17 -25.80 -10.58 3.23
C GLU A 17 -26.84 -10.77 4.35
N SER A 18 -26.45 -11.38 5.48
CA SER A 18 -27.36 -11.58 6.61
C SER A 18 -27.88 -10.26 7.19
N ILE A 19 -27.04 -9.23 7.24
CA ILE A 19 -27.41 -7.88 7.70
C ILE A 19 -28.34 -7.21 6.69
N PHE A 20 -28.14 -7.46 5.40
CA PHE A 20 -29.05 -6.98 4.36
C PHE A 20 -30.43 -7.62 4.50
N GLU A 21 -30.52 -8.95 4.63
CA GLU A 21 -31.80 -9.67 4.71
C GLU A 21 -32.59 -9.28 5.97
N GLU A 22 -31.93 -9.09 7.11
CA GLU A 22 -32.56 -8.59 8.34
C GLU A 22 -33.18 -7.20 8.12
N ARG A 23 -32.43 -6.27 7.52
CA ARG A 23 -32.91 -4.90 7.24
C ARG A 23 -33.94 -4.86 6.14
N TRP A 24 -33.87 -5.77 5.17
CA TRP A 24 -34.86 -5.94 4.12
C TRP A 24 -36.19 -6.41 4.69
N ALA A 25 -36.17 -7.39 5.61
CA ALA A 25 -37.37 -7.81 6.33
C ALA A 25 -37.99 -6.67 7.14
N ALA A 26 -37.17 -5.86 7.81
CA ALA A 26 -37.64 -4.66 8.52
C ALA A 26 -38.27 -3.63 7.57
N LEU A 27 -37.66 -3.39 6.40
CA LEU A 27 -38.18 -2.48 5.37
C LEU A 27 -39.54 -2.94 4.82
N LEU A 28 -39.73 -4.24 4.63
CA LEU A 28 -41.00 -4.82 4.18
C LEU A 28 -42.10 -4.68 5.23
N GLN A 29 -41.75 -4.75 6.53
CA GLN A 29 -42.71 -4.49 7.60
C GLN A 29 -43.07 -3.02 7.74
N GLU A 30 -42.13 -2.11 7.45
CA GLU A 30 -42.35 -0.66 7.52
C GLU A 30 -43.24 -0.15 6.37
N TYR A 31 -43.18 -0.78 5.19
CA TYR A 31 -43.93 -0.37 3.99
C TYR A 31 -44.70 -1.53 3.33
N PRO A 32 -45.71 -2.11 4.01
CA PRO A 32 -46.43 -3.29 3.53
C PRO A 32 -47.10 -3.06 2.16
N ASP A 33 -47.65 -1.86 1.94
CA ASP A 33 -48.35 -1.47 0.71
C ASP A 33 -47.43 -1.45 -0.53
N THR A 34 -46.11 -1.33 -0.32
CA THR A 34 -45.12 -1.27 -1.40
C THR A 34 -44.35 -2.57 -1.59
N THR A 35 -44.67 -3.61 -0.83
CA THR A 35 -43.99 -4.92 -0.85
C THR A 35 -43.88 -5.50 -2.26
N SER A 36 -44.97 -5.46 -3.04
CA SER A 36 -44.97 -5.96 -4.41
C SER A 36 -44.00 -5.19 -5.32
N TYR A 37 -43.87 -3.88 -5.14
CA TYR A 37 -42.91 -3.07 -5.90
C TYR A 37 -41.47 -3.36 -5.46
N LEU A 38 -41.23 -3.38 -4.15
CA LEU A 38 -39.92 -3.65 -3.55
C LEU A 38 -39.36 -5.01 -4.01
N GLN A 39 -40.15 -6.07 -3.88
CA GLN A 39 -39.74 -7.43 -4.26
C GLN A 39 -39.51 -7.57 -5.76
N ARG A 40 -40.32 -6.93 -6.59
CA ARG A 40 -40.26 -7.10 -8.05
C ARG A 40 -39.16 -6.28 -8.72
N TYR A 41 -38.87 -5.09 -8.20
CA TYR A 41 -37.97 -4.13 -8.87
C TYR A 41 -36.65 -3.88 -8.13
N LEU A 42 -36.63 -3.95 -6.79
CA LEU A 42 -35.43 -3.59 -6.01
C LEU A 42 -34.67 -4.81 -5.47
N TYR A 43 -35.37 -5.88 -5.09
CA TYR A 43 -34.71 -7.11 -4.62
C TYR A 43 -33.78 -7.78 -5.66
N PRO A 44 -34.08 -7.76 -6.98
CA PRO A 44 -33.12 -8.25 -7.99
C PRO A 44 -31.82 -7.44 -8.02
N CYS A 45 -31.85 -6.17 -7.61
CA CYS A 45 -30.67 -5.30 -7.54
C CYS A 45 -29.89 -5.44 -6.23
N ARG A 46 -30.22 -6.43 -5.38
CA ARG A 46 -29.59 -6.61 -4.07
C ARG A 46 -28.11 -6.96 -4.15
N GLU A 47 -27.60 -7.46 -5.28
CA GLU A 47 -26.19 -7.87 -5.45
C GLU A 47 -25.35 -6.89 -6.29
N ALA A 48 -25.94 -5.82 -6.83
CA ALA A 48 -25.23 -4.88 -7.71
C ALA A 48 -24.04 -4.16 -7.01
N TRP A 49 -24.05 -4.08 -5.68
CA TRP A 49 -22.93 -3.54 -4.90
C TRP A 49 -21.77 -4.54 -4.73
N LEU A 50 -22.06 -5.83 -4.83
CA LEU A 50 -21.08 -6.90 -4.73
C LEU A 50 -20.15 -6.85 -5.95
N GLU A 51 -20.73 -6.71 -7.14
CA GLU A 51 -20.00 -6.54 -8.41
C GLU A 51 -19.04 -5.34 -8.33
N TYR A 52 -19.55 -4.15 -8.00
CA TYR A 52 -18.71 -2.95 -7.86
C TYR A 52 -17.61 -3.11 -6.78
N THR A 53 -17.91 -3.79 -5.68
CA THR A 53 -16.94 -4.02 -4.60
C THR A 53 -15.86 -4.99 -5.04
N ILE A 54 -16.23 -6.08 -5.71
CA ILE A 54 -15.33 -7.08 -6.30
C ILE A 54 -14.45 -6.42 -7.35
N GLU A 55 -15.01 -5.67 -8.29
CA GLU A 55 -14.25 -4.93 -9.31
C GLU A 55 -13.24 -3.98 -8.67
N ARG A 56 -13.63 -3.24 -7.63
CA ARG A 56 -12.73 -2.34 -6.91
C ARG A 56 -11.61 -3.08 -6.19
N LEU A 57 -11.89 -4.25 -5.62
CA LEU A 57 -10.89 -5.10 -4.96
C LEU A 57 -9.91 -5.68 -5.98
N LEU A 58 -10.42 -6.24 -7.08
CA LEU A 58 -9.62 -6.74 -8.19
C LEU A 58 -8.73 -5.65 -8.79
N ALA A 59 -9.25 -4.41 -8.93
CA ALA A 59 -8.46 -3.28 -9.40
C ALA A 59 -7.33 -2.90 -8.42
N LYS A 60 -7.56 -3.00 -7.10
CA LYS A 60 -6.52 -2.78 -6.08
C LYS A 60 -5.46 -3.88 -6.11
N GLU A 61 -5.86 -5.15 -6.19
CA GLU A 61 -4.94 -6.28 -6.30
C GLU A 61 -4.09 -6.18 -7.57
N SER A 62 -4.71 -5.85 -8.72
CA SER A 62 -4.00 -5.64 -9.98
C SER A 62 -2.95 -4.52 -9.87
N LYS A 63 -3.29 -3.40 -9.21
CA LYS A 63 -2.32 -2.31 -8.94
C LYS A 63 -1.18 -2.78 -8.05
N PHE A 64 -1.47 -3.56 -7.02
CA PHE A 64 -0.46 -4.10 -6.11
C PHE A 64 0.49 -5.07 -6.82
N ILE A 65 -0.03 -5.98 -7.65
CA ILE A 65 0.77 -6.91 -8.47
C ILE A 65 1.68 -6.13 -9.41
N LYS A 66 1.16 -5.14 -10.15
CA LYS A 66 1.95 -4.30 -11.04
C LYS A 66 3.07 -3.55 -10.29
N LEU A 67 2.77 -3.04 -9.09
CA LEU A 67 3.77 -2.38 -8.26
C LEU A 67 4.88 -3.35 -7.86
N ASN A 68 4.54 -4.54 -7.36
CA ASN A 68 5.52 -5.55 -6.97
C ASN A 68 6.35 -6.05 -8.15
N GLU A 69 5.75 -6.24 -9.33
CA GLU A 69 6.49 -6.57 -10.54
C GLU A 69 7.46 -5.45 -10.92
N THR A 70 7.05 -4.18 -10.77
CA THR A 70 7.91 -3.03 -11.05
C THR A 70 9.06 -2.95 -10.04
N ILE A 71 8.77 -3.15 -8.75
CA ILE A 71 9.77 -3.21 -7.68
C ILE A 71 10.75 -4.37 -7.91
N GLY A 72 10.26 -5.55 -8.30
CA GLY A 72 11.10 -6.71 -8.60
C GLY A 72 11.96 -6.56 -9.85
N LYS A 73 11.63 -5.61 -10.75
CA LYS A 73 12.42 -5.23 -11.92
C LYS A 73 13.41 -4.11 -11.63
N LEU A 74 13.25 -3.38 -10.53
CA LEU A 74 14.32 -2.50 -10.08
C LEU A 74 15.54 -3.37 -9.87
N PRO A 75 16.74 -2.91 -10.28
CA PRO A 75 17.94 -3.58 -9.83
C PRO A 75 17.82 -3.63 -8.31
N VAL A 76 17.72 -4.85 -7.76
CA VAL A 76 18.11 -5.09 -6.38
C VAL A 76 19.47 -4.43 -6.35
N SER A 77 19.59 -3.30 -5.65
CA SER A 77 20.91 -2.80 -5.38
C SER A 77 21.59 -4.03 -4.82
N GLN A 78 22.62 -4.51 -5.51
CA GLN A 78 23.61 -5.31 -4.84
C GLN A 78 24.19 -4.32 -3.84
N ASP A 79 23.44 -4.05 -2.77
CA ASP A 79 23.97 -3.62 -1.51
C ASP A 79 24.86 -4.81 -1.20
N GLU A 80 26.10 -4.72 -1.67
CA GLU A 80 27.19 -5.39 -1.00
C GLU A 80 26.91 -5.15 0.47
N ASP A 81 26.82 -6.24 1.21
CA ASP A 81 26.23 -6.23 2.53
C ASP A 81 27.24 -5.60 3.51
N TYR A 82 27.44 -4.29 3.38
CA TYR A 82 28.54 -3.53 3.94
C TYR A 82 28.48 -3.52 5.46
N HIS A 83 27.30 -3.69 6.05
CA HIS A 83 27.14 -3.81 7.49
C HIS A 83 27.94 -4.98 8.07
N ASN A 84 28.10 -6.08 7.33
CA ASN A 84 28.91 -7.21 7.76
C ASN A 84 30.42 -6.90 7.74
N HIS A 85 30.86 -5.98 6.88
CA HIS A 85 32.28 -5.60 6.77
C HIS A 85 32.65 -4.42 7.69
N TYR A 86 31.83 -3.38 7.74
CA TYR A 86 32.14 -2.12 8.44
C TYR A 86 31.48 -2.02 9.81
N PHE A 87 30.32 -2.66 10.01
CA PHE A 87 29.48 -2.49 11.20
C PHE A 87 29.29 -3.79 11.99
N LYS A 88 30.14 -4.80 11.79
CA LYS A 88 30.00 -6.14 12.37
C LYS A 88 29.76 -6.13 13.89
N GLU A 89 30.58 -5.41 14.65
CA GLU A 89 30.48 -5.35 16.11
C GLU A 89 29.20 -4.65 16.59
N VAL A 90 28.76 -3.64 15.85
CA VAL A 90 27.50 -2.92 16.10
C VAL A 90 26.31 -3.81 15.79
N ASP A 91 26.34 -4.53 14.67
CA ASP A 91 25.30 -5.47 14.29
C ASP A 91 25.16 -6.63 15.28
N ILE A 92 26.28 -7.19 15.75
CA ILE A 92 26.30 -8.21 16.81
C ILE A 92 25.62 -7.68 18.07
N SER A 93 25.93 -6.45 18.48
CA SER A 93 25.29 -5.82 19.64
C SER A 93 23.78 -5.71 19.44
N TYR A 94 23.33 -5.25 18.26
CA TYR A 94 21.91 -5.10 17.95
C TYR A 94 21.14 -6.41 17.85
N GLN A 95 21.78 -7.50 17.41
CA GLN A 95 21.15 -8.82 17.40
C GLN A 95 20.67 -9.26 18.79
N TYR A 96 21.36 -8.86 19.86
CA TYR A 96 20.97 -9.21 21.23
C TYR A 96 19.77 -8.43 21.77
N PHE A 97 19.50 -7.23 21.25
CA PHE A 97 18.51 -6.31 21.82
C PHE A 97 17.32 -6.01 20.90
N LEU A 98 17.43 -6.26 19.59
CA LEU A 98 16.42 -5.88 18.62
C LEU A 98 15.61 -7.07 18.10
N THR A 99 14.35 -6.81 17.76
CA THR A 99 13.53 -7.77 17.03
C THR A 99 13.98 -7.86 15.58
N LEU A 100 13.71 -8.99 14.93
CA LEU A 100 14.12 -9.26 13.55
C LEU A 100 13.71 -8.16 12.55
N ALA A 101 12.52 -7.56 12.74
CA ALA A 101 12.03 -6.48 11.89
C ALA A 101 12.85 -5.20 12.04
N ILE A 102 13.16 -4.80 13.28
CA ILE A 102 13.96 -3.61 13.55
C ILE A 102 15.41 -3.84 13.14
N LEU A 103 15.94 -5.05 13.35
CA LEU A 103 17.28 -5.42 12.90
C LEU A 103 17.43 -5.28 11.37
N LYS A 104 16.46 -5.75 10.59
CA LYS A 104 16.47 -5.58 9.12
C LYS A 104 16.49 -4.11 8.71
N LEU A 105 15.71 -3.28 9.39
CA LEU A 105 15.70 -1.84 9.12
C LEU A 105 17.05 -1.18 9.46
N GLN A 106 17.63 -1.54 10.61
CA GLN A 106 18.95 -1.02 11.00
C GLN A 106 20.04 -1.40 10.00
N ARG A 107 20.05 -2.65 9.52
CA ARG A 107 21.00 -3.12 8.51
C ARG A 107 20.88 -2.37 7.20
N HIS A 108 19.65 -2.12 6.77
CA HIS A 108 19.38 -1.30 5.59
C HIS A 108 19.94 0.12 5.73
N GLU A 109 19.71 0.79 6.86
CA GLU A 109 20.26 2.12 7.12
C GLU A 109 21.80 2.12 7.20
N MET A 110 22.40 1.11 7.82
CA MET A 110 23.86 0.95 7.86
C MET A 110 24.45 0.82 6.46
N ASN A 111 23.86 -0.02 5.59
CA ASN A 111 24.29 -0.16 4.20
C ASN A 111 24.12 1.16 3.42
N HIS A 112 22.97 1.83 3.57
CA HIS A 112 22.73 3.13 2.95
C HIS A 112 23.73 4.21 3.37
N SER A 113 24.20 4.21 4.63
CA SER A 113 25.20 5.17 5.11
C SER A 113 26.51 5.12 4.32
N MET A 114 26.93 3.92 3.89
CA MET A 114 28.15 3.74 3.10
C MET A 114 28.00 4.30 1.69
N HIS A 115 26.82 4.13 1.09
CA HIS A 115 26.52 4.70 -0.22
C HIS A 115 26.58 6.23 -0.20
N TYR A 116 26.08 6.87 0.85
CA TYR A 116 26.18 8.33 0.99
C TYR A 116 27.63 8.82 1.12
N GLN A 117 28.47 8.13 1.90
CA GLN A 117 29.88 8.49 2.04
C GLN A 117 30.66 8.34 0.73
N TYR A 118 30.41 7.25 0.00
CA TYR A 118 31.01 7.03 -1.32
C TYR A 118 30.60 8.13 -2.31
N HIS A 119 29.30 8.44 -2.37
CA HIS A 119 28.78 9.48 -3.26
C HIS A 119 29.35 10.86 -2.93
N LEU A 120 29.44 11.21 -1.63
CA LEU A 120 30.03 12.47 -1.19
C LEU A 120 31.51 12.57 -1.60
N SER A 121 32.28 11.50 -1.39
CA SER A 121 33.70 11.45 -1.78
C SER A 121 33.90 11.60 -3.28
N ASN A 122 33.02 11.01 -4.09
CA ASN A 122 33.06 11.14 -5.54
C ASN A 122 32.73 12.57 -6.00
N LEU A 123 31.70 13.19 -5.41
CA LEU A 123 31.38 14.60 -5.67
C LEU A 123 32.51 15.56 -5.28
N GLU A 124 33.14 15.34 -4.13
CA GLU A 124 34.29 16.15 -3.70
C GLU A 124 35.49 16.00 -4.64
N TYR A 125 35.71 14.80 -5.17
CA TYR A 125 36.74 14.55 -6.18
C TYR A 125 36.45 15.29 -7.49
N GLU A 126 35.22 15.21 -7.99
CA GLU A 126 34.78 15.92 -9.20
C GLU A 126 34.90 17.45 -9.03
N LEU A 127 34.53 17.99 -7.86
CA LEU A 127 34.65 19.42 -7.55
C LEU A 127 36.13 19.88 -7.56
N LYS A 128 37.03 19.09 -6.98
CA LYS A 128 38.48 19.38 -6.97
C LYS A 128 39.08 19.37 -8.39
N GLN A 129 38.62 18.48 -9.25
CA GLN A 129 39.04 18.43 -10.65
C GLN A 129 38.62 19.70 -11.41
N GLN A 130 37.42 20.23 -11.18
CA GLN A 130 36.94 21.48 -11.80
C GLN A 130 37.74 22.70 -11.35
N VAL A 131 38.04 22.83 -10.06
CA VAL A 131 38.83 23.94 -9.50
C VAL A 131 40.27 23.97 -10.05
N THR A 132 40.82 22.81 -10.41
CA THR A 132 42.20 22.72 -10.95
C THR A 132 42.28 23.16 -12.42
N VAL A 133 41.18 23.11 -13.17
CA VAL A 133 41.12 23.50 -14.59
C VAL A 133 40.95 25.03 -14.76
N GLU A 134 40.38 25.72 -13.76
CA GLU A 134 40.10 27.17 -13.84
C GLU A 134 41.21 28.07 -13.28
N SER A 135 42.31 27.52 -12.75
CA SER A 135 43.46 28.32 -12.32
C SER A 135 44.31 28.75 -13.53
N PRO A 136 44.40 30.05 -13.87
CA PRO A 136 45.15 30.50 -15.03
C PRO A 136 46.64 30.24 -14.80
N ARG A 137 47.28 29.53 -15.73
CA ARG A 137 48.73 29.60 -15.91
C ARG A 137 49.09 31.08 -16.08
N GLY A 138 49.91 31.58 -15.17
CA GLY A 138 50.33 32.99 -15.10
C GLY A 138 51.02 33.51 -16.34
#